data_AF-A0A563W2F3-F1
#
_entry.id   AF-A0A563W2F3-F1
#
_cell.length_a   1.000
_cell.length_b   1.000
_cell.length_c   1.000
_cell.angle_alpha   90.00
_cell.angle_beta   90.00
_cell.angle_gamma   90.00
#
_symmetry.space_group_name_H-M   'P 1'
#
loop_
_entity.id
_entity.type
_entity.pdbx_description
1 polymer ?
#
loop_
_entity_poly.entity_id
_entity_poly.type
_entity_poly.pdbx_seq_one_letter_code
_entity_poly.pdbx_strand_id
1 'polypeptide(L)'
;MDRSPRAKLDNGNDKIPGVCQTVIIIWLKITKTMLIPDMISARLTKILLSLAFIAISTVPVLAQQTETTTPETIPTEEPESDNSRSQPNNFLSLQGGKQLMSEASEAINNQQYEVAADKLQKARQVFNQLSNFYLQLFNNFSGIDNRVAQSQRGKALETGQMRDEATYQLALVHRAQEQTELSVPLLVQVVNSQNPTSELGKKAYQQLYEIGFVDEPFTGSNAEN
;
A
#
# COMPACT_ATOMS: atom_id res chain seq x y z
N MET A 1 14.50 -51.70 41.02
CA MET A 1 13.35 -52.44 40.45
C MET A 1 12.53 -51.36 39.73
N ASP A 2 12.30 -51.36 38.43
CA ASP A 2 12.07 -52.44 37.48
C ASP A 2 12.42 -51.98 36.04
N ARG A 3 12.56 -52.96 35.14
CA ARG A 3 13.22 -52.96 33.83
C ARG A 3 12.41 -52.33 32.68
N SER A 4 13.19 -51.96 31.66
CA SER A 4 12.90 -51.63 30.24
C SER A 4 11.89 -52.56 29.53
N PRO A 5 11.36 -52.22 28.33
CA PRO A 5 12.17 -52.46 27.12
C PRO A 5 12.16 -51.36 26.04
N ARG A 6 13.37 -51.11 25.52
CA ARG A 6 13.72 -50.62 24.17
C ARG A 6 12.85 -51.22 23.06
N ALA A 7 12.33 -50.37 22.18
CA ALA A 7 11.88 -50.76 20.84
C ALA A 7 12.97 -50.48 19.79
N LYS A 8 13.00 -51.37 18.80
CA LYS A 8 14.04 -51.64 17.80
C LYS A 8 14.22 -50.53 16.76
N LEU A 9 15.47 -50.41 16.32
CA LEU A 9 15.92 -49.89 15.03
C LEU A 9 15.26 -50.68 13.89
N ASP A 10 14.70 -49.99 12.90
CA ASP A 10 14.56 -50.51 11.54
C ASP A 10 15.30 -49.59 10.57
N ASN A 11 16.16 -50.21 9.78
CA ASN A 11 17.16 -49.64 8.89
C ASN A 11 16.64 -49.85 7.47
N GLY A 12 15.81 -48.93 7.00
CA GLY A 12 15.22 -48.92 5.65
C GLY A 12 16.16 -48.24 4.66
N ASN A 13 17.05 -49.04 4.11
CA ASN A 13 17.99 -48.71 3.04
C ASN A 13 17.27 -48.59 1.68
N ASP A 14 16.76 -47.40 1.32
CA ASP A 14 16.19 -47.12 0.00
C ASP A 14 17.08 -46.19 -0.84
N LYS A 15 18.01 -46.86 -1.53
CA LYS A 15 18.45 -46.67 -2.92
C LYS A 15 18.34 -45.26 -3.54
N ILE A 16 19.51 -44.66 -3.68
CA ILE A 16 19.86 -43.66 -4.70
C ILE A 16 19.93 -44.34 -6.08
N PRO A 17 19.25 -43.78 -7.08
CA PRO A 17 19.90 -43.48 -8.37
C PRO A 17 19.62 -42.00 -8.74
N GLY A 18 20.58 -41.15 -9.08
CA GLY A 18 21.57 -41.35 -10.13
C GLY A 18 21.25 -40.41 -11.30
N VAL A 19 22.08 -39.37 -11.46
CA VAL A 19 22.43 -38.71 -12.73
C VAL A 19 21.39 -37.78 -13.38
N CYS A 20 21.69 -36.46 -13.40
CA CYS A 20 21.87 -35.68 -14.64
C CYS A 20 22.40 -34.27 -14.36
N GLN A 21 23.70 -34.21 -14.08
CA GLN A 21 24.54 -33.03 -14.20
C GLN A 21 24.79 -32.74 -15.69
N THR A 22 23.84 -32.19 -16.46
CA THR A 22 24.12 -31.75 -17.85
C THR A 22 23.08 -30.74 -18.40
N VAL A 23 23.11 -29.47 -17.97
CA VAL A 23 22.59 -28.33 -18.79
C VAL A 23 23.35 -27.02 -18.46
N ILE A 24 24.69 -27.08 -18.33
CA ILE A 24 25.55 -25.91 -18.05
C ILE A 24 26.26 -25.36 -19.30
N ILE A 25 26.06 -25.90 -20.51
CA ILE A 25 26.75 -25.41 -21.71
C ILE A 25 25.76 -25.28 -22.87
N ILE A 26 25.77 -24.12 -23.56
CA ILE A 26 24.93 -23.66 -24.70
C ILE A 26 23.70 -22.85 -24.23
N TRP A 27 23.79 -21.54 -23.95
CA TRP A 27 23.86 -20.48 -24.97
C TRP A 27 24.65 -19.27 -24.46
N LEU A 28 25.94 -19.23 -24.82
CA LEU A 28 26.76 -18.02 -24.87
C LEU A 28 27.06 -17.74 -26.34
N LYS A 29 26.30 -16.81 -26.95
CA LYS A 29 26.64 -16.01 -28.14
C LYS A 29 25.36 -15.26 -28.56
N ILE A 30 25.52 -13.99 -28.97
CA ILE A 30 24.48 -12.98 -29.29
C ILE A 30 24.10 -12.19 -28.02
N THR A 31 24.49 -10.94 -27.75
CA THR A 31 25.01 -9.82 -28.56
C THR A 31 26.02 -9.01 -27.73
N LYS A 32 27.25 -8.87 -28.25
CA LYS A 32 28.26 -7.92 -27.76
C LYS A 32 28.69 -7.07 -28.94
N THR A 33 28.09 -5.89 -29.11
CA THR A 33 28.74 -4.68 -29.67
C THR A 33 27.77 -3.51 -29.79
N MET A 34 28.33 -2.33 -29.51
CA MET A 34 27.85 -0.96 -29.81
C MET A 34 26.78 -0.40 -28.88
N LEU A 35 26.83 0.86 -28.44
CA LEU A 35 27.84 1.93 -28.45
C LEU A 35 27.15 3.05 -27.64
N ILE A 36 27.81 3.58 -26.62
CA ILE A 36 27.35 4.76 -25.86
C ILE A 36 27.42 5.98 -26.79
N PRO A 37 26.45 6.91 -26.71
CA PRO A 37 26.88 8.28 -26.44
C PRO A 37 26.11 8.92 -25.27
N ASP A 38 26.89 9.63 -24.46
CA ASP A 38 26.44 10.60 -23.46
C ASP A 38 25.51 11.64 -24.07
N MET A 39 24.38 11.91 -23.42
CA MET A 39 23.66 13.17 -23.60
C MET A 39 23.25 13.75 -22.25
N ILE A 40 24.22 14.43 -21.65
CA ILE A 40 24.00 15.61 -20.84
C ILE A 40 23.12 16.58 -21.64
N SER A 41 21.92 16.89 -21.17
CA SER A 41 21.18 18.07 -21.64
C SER A 41 20.59 18.81 -20.46
N ALA A 42 21.34 19.80 -20.01
CA ALA A 42 20.90 20.85 -19.13
C ALA A 42 19.65 21.52 -19.70
N ARG A 43 18.55 21.51 -18.95
CA ARG A 43 17.41 22.40 -19.17
C ARG A 43 17.37 23.43 -18.05
N LEU A 44 18.38 24.29 -18.06
CA LEU A 44 18.35 25.60 -17.41
C LEU A 44 17.68 26.57 -18.37
N THR A 45 16.40 26.87 -18.14
CA THR A 45 15.76 28.05 -18.74
C THR A 45 14.99 28.78 -17.66
N LYS A 46 15.58 29.91 -17.25
CA LYS A 46 14.99 30.98 -16.47
C LYS A 46 13.87 31.62 -17.29
N ILE A 47 12.70 31.84 -16.71
CA ILE A 47 11.79 32.90 -17.16
C ILE A 47 11.58 33.84 -15.98
N LEU A 48 12.09 35.04 -16.18
CA LEU A 48 11.96 36.22 -15.35
C LEU A 48 10.57 36.85 -15.53
N LEU A 49 10.03 37.31 -14.41
CA LEU A 49 9.48 38.65 -14.20
C LEU A 49 8.37 39.17 -15.14
N SER A 50 7.15 39.17 -14.61
CA SER A 50 6.11 40.18 -14.84
C SER A 50 4.93 39.83 -13.93
N LEU A 51 4.16 40.71 -13.30
CA LEU A 51 4.16 42.14 -13.00
C LEU A 51 2.92 42.28 -12.10
N ALA A 52 2.90 43.27 -11.21
CA ALA A 52 1.82 43.50 -10.26
C ALA A 52 0.42 43.57 -10.90
N PHE A 53 -0.59 42.99 -10.23
CA PHE A 53 -1.93 43.56 -10.22
C PHE A 53 -2.55 43.44 -8.83
N ILE A 54 -2.57 44.57 -8.14
CA ILE A 54 -3.34 44.82 -6.94
C ILE A 54 -4.77 45.11 -7.40
N ALA A 55 -5.75 44.38 -6.88
CA ALA A 55 -7.14 44.84 -6.85
C ALA A 55 -7.80 44.31 -5.57
N ILE A 56 -7.71 45.13 -4.53
CA ILE A 56 -8.55 45.05 -3.34
C ILE A 56 -9.91 45.61 -3.75
N SER A 57 -10.95 44.78 -3.81
CA SER A 57 -12.33 45.25 -3.88
C SER A 57 -13.08 44.79 -2.63
N THR A 58 -13.13 45.68 -1.66
CA THR A 58 -14.16 45.70 -0.62
C THR A 58 -15.50 46.06 -1.26
N VAL A 59 -16.52 45.23 -1.08
CA VAL A 59 -17.92 45.64 -1.26
C VAL A 59 -18.69 45.45 0.05
N PRO A 60 -19.63 46.37 0.33
CA PRO A 60 -20.10 46.65 1.67
C PRO A 60 -21.22 45.72 2.11
N VAL A 61 -21.27 45.49 3.43
CA VAL A 61 -22.43 45.00 4.16
C VAL A 61 -23.58 45.99 3.97
N LEU A 62 -24.68 45.55 3.37
CA LEU A 62 -25.97 46.23 3.47
C LEU A 62 -26.83 45.43 4.44
N ALA A 63 -27.03 46.01 5.62
CA ALA A 63 -28.02 45.55 6.57
C ALA A 63 -29.41 46.04 6.15
N GLN A 64 -30.40 45.20 6.47
CA GLN A 64 -31.80 45.52 6.75
C GLN A 64 -32.75 45.68 5.56
N GLN A 65 -33.67 44.72 5.43
CA GLN A 65 -35.07 45.03 5.72
C GLN A 65 -35.81 43.77 6.19
N THR A 66 -36.33 43.91 7.41
CA THR A 66 -37.32 43.03 8.02
C THR A 66 -38.67 43.47 7.48
N GLU A 67 -39.38 42.59 6.78
CA GLU A 67 -40.84 42.72 6.68
C GLU A 67 -41.48 41.45 7.24
N THR A 68 -42.35 41.73 8.21
CA THR A 68 -43.17 40.80 8.95
C THR A 68 -44.41 40.47 8.14
N THR A 69 -44.65 39.19 7.87
CA THR A 69 -46.00 38.65 7.69
C THR A 69 -46.10 37.32 8.43
N THR A 70 -46.91 37.35 9.48
CA THR A 70 -47.33 36.24 10.34
C THR A 70 -48.38 35.35 9.60
N PRO A 71 -48.87 34.25 10.18
CA PRO A 71 -48.46 32.86 9.92
C PRO A 71 -49.60 32.03 9.29
N GLU A 72 -49.33 31.16 8.33
CA GLU A 72 -50.25 30.01 8.15
C GLU A 72 -49.65 28.85 7.38
N THR A 73 -49.89 27.67 7.95
CA THR A 73 -49.89 26.35 7.32
C THR A 73 -48.54 25.65 7.19
N ILE A 74 -48.33 24.69 8.10
CA ILE A 74 -47.41 23.56 7.95
C ILE A 74 -47.99 22.65 6.86
N PRO A 75 -47.25 22.43 5.77
CA PRO A 75 -47.07 21.05 5.32
C PRO A 75 -45.70 20.52 5.74
N THR A 76 -45.74 19.36 6.38
CA THR A 76 -44.61 18.47 6.59
C THR A 76 -43.98 18.14 5.23
N GLU A 77 -42.95 18.87 4.83
CA GLU A 77 -41.95 18.34 3.90
C GLU A 77 -41.01 17.46 4.72
N GLU A 78 -41.11 16.14 4.48
CA GLU A 78 -40.03 15.21 4.79
C GLU A 78 -38.72 15.83 4.32
N PRO A 79 -37.62 15.78 5.10
CA PRO A 79 -36.34 16.15 4.54
C PRO A 79 -36.07 15.16 3.39
N GLU A 80 -36.22 15.65 2.16
CA GLU A 80 -35.74 14.94 0.99
C GLU A 80 -34.27 14.61 1.27
N SER A 81 -34.05 13.33 1.52
CA SER A 81 -32.75 12.70 1.65
C SER A 81 -32.12 12.65 0.26
N ASP A 82 -31.84 13.83 -0.28
CA ASP A 82 -30.98 13.98 -1.42
C ASP A 82 -29.91 15.01 -1.08
N ASN A 83 -28.77 14.89 -1.76
CA ASN A 83 -27.67 15.86 -1.80
C ASN A 83 -26.50 15.64 -0.83
N SER A 84 -25.85 14.47 -0.89
CA SER A 84 -24.38 14.37 -1.12
C SER A 84 -23.84 12.95 -0.92
N ARG A 85 -24.13 12.04 -1.87
CA ARG A 85 -23.34 10.79 -1.98
C ARG A 85 -22.45 10.75 -3.23
N SER A 86 -22.53 11.77 -4.05
CA SER A 86 -21.68 11.95 -5.24
C SER A 86 -20.84 13.19 -5.04
N GLN A 87 -19.86 13.12 -4.13
CA GLN A 87 -18.76 14.08 -4.15
C GLN A 87 -17.76 13.56 -5.19
N PRO A 88 -17.72 14.15 -6.41
CA PRO A 88 -16.68 13.81 -7.36
C PRO A 88 -15.35 14.19 -6.69
N ASN A 89 -14.42 13.24 -6.62
CA ASN A 89 -13.05 13.44 -6.16
C ASN A 89 -12.81 13.39 -4.64
N ASN A 90 -13.55 12.58 -3.87
CA ASN A 90 -13.11 12.25 -2.51
C ASN A 90 -11.91 11.29 -2.55
N PHE A 91 -10.75 11.81 -3.01
CA PHE A 91 -9.46 11.12 -3.13
C PHE A 91 -9.02 10.50 -1.79
N LEU A 92 -9.36 11.16 -0.67
CA LEU A 92 -9.12 10.66 0.69
C LEU A 92 -10.30 9.84 1.22
N SER A 93 -10.69 8.80 0.48
CA SER A 93 -11.72 7.87 0.91
C SER A 93 -11.24 6.42 0.83
N LEU A 94 -11.85 5.56 1.64
CA LEU A 94 -11.57 4.11 1.60
C LEU A 94 -11.82 3.54 0.20
N GLN A 95 -12.91 3.97 -0.44
CA GLN A 95 -13.25 3.56 -1.80
C GLN A 95 -12.24 4.06 -2.83
N GLY A 96 -11.79 5.31 -2.70
CA GLY A 96 -10.75 5.87 -3.58
C GLY A 96 -9.43 5.11 -3.47
N GLY A 97 -8.99 4.77 -2.25
CA GLY A 97 -7.81 3.92 -2.05
C GLY A 97 -7.95 2.53 -2.68
N LYS A 98 -9.11 1.88 -2.52
CA LYS A 98 -9.40 0.56 -3.13
C LYS A 98 -9.44 0.64 -4.65
N GLN A 99 -10.00 1.72 -5.21
CA GLN A 99 -10.02 1.94 -6.64
C GLN A 99 -8.60 2.08 -7.21
N LEU A 100 -7.72 2.85 -6.54
CA LEU A 100 -6.31 2.97 -6.93
C LEU A 100 -5.60 1.60 -6.96
N MET A 101 -5.88 0.71 -5.99
CA MET A 101 -5.36 -0.67 -5.98
C MET A 101 -5.86 -1.50 -7.17
N SER A 102 -7.15 -1.36 -7.53
CA SER A 102 -7.73 -2.04 -8.69
C SER A 102 -7.08 -1.57 -9.99
N GLU A 103 -6.99 -0.26 -10.18
CA GLU A 103 -6.35 0.36 -11.36
C GLU A 103 -4.86 -0.03 -11.45
N ALA A 104 -4.17 -0.13 -10.31
CA ALA A 104 -2.80 -0.63 -10.30
C ALA A 104 -2.71 -2.10 -10.74
N SER A 105 -3.63 -2.95 -10.29
CA SER A 105 -3.68 -4.37 -10.67
C SER A 105 -3.94 -4.53 -12.17
N GLU A 106 -4.83 -3.71 -12.74
CA GLU A 106 -5.06 -3.65 -14.18
C GLU A 106 -3.81 -3.20 -14.93
N ALA A 107 -3.12 -2.16 -14.46
CA ALA A 107 -1.87 -1.70 -15.05
C ALA A 107 -0.77 -2.79 -14.99
N ILE A 108 -0.65 -3.54 -13.90
CA ILE A 108 0.26 -4.68 -13.76
C ILE A 108 -0.04 -5.75 -14.82
N ASN A 109 -1.32 -6.13 -14.97
CA ASN A 109 -1.74 -7.12 -15.96
C ASN A 109 -1.43 -6.68 -17.41
N ASN A 110 -1.45 -5.37 -17.65
CA ASN A 110 -1.12 -4.76 -18.94
C ASN A 110 0.38 -4.42 -19.07
N GLN A 111 1.24 -4.83 -18.12
CA GLN A 111 2.68 -4.54 -18.08
C GLN A 111 3.02 -3.04 -18.05
N GLN A 112 2.09 -2.20 -17.59
CA GLN A 112 2.24 -0.75 -17.44
C GLN A 112 2.81 -0.42 -16.05
N TYR A 113 4.03 -0.88 -15.79
CA TYR A 113 4.61 -0.86 -14.43
C TYR A 113 4.77 0.55 -13.84
N GLU A 114 5.09 1.56 -14.65
CA GLU A 114 5.16 2.96 -14.20
C GLU A 114 3.80 3.48 -13.70
N VAL A 115 2.72 3.13 -14.41
CA VAL A 115 1.36 3.50 -14.02
C VAL A 115 0.96 2.76 -12.76
N ALA A 116 1.28 1.46 -12.67
CA ALA A 116 1.03 0.67 -11.47
C ALA A 116 1.75 1.26 -10.25
N ALA A 117 3.02 1.63 -10.39
CA ALA A 117 3.82 2.21 -9.32
C ALA A 117 3.22 3.52 -8.79
N ASP A 118 2.83 4.44 -9.68
CA ASP A 118 2.17 5.71 -9.31
C ASP A 118 0.85 5.47 -8.57
N LYS A 119 0.01 4.54 -9.06
CA LYS A 119 -1.28 4.21 -8.43
C LYS A 119 -1.10 3.59 -7.05
N LEU A 120 -0.16 2.66 -6.89
CA LEU A 120 0.16 2.04 -5.60
C LEU A 120 0.74 3.06 -4.62
N GLN A 121 1.60 3.97 -5.07
CA GLN A 121 2.12 5.05 -4.23
C GLN A 121 0.99 5.94 -3.72
N LYS A 122 0.05 6.34 -4.59
CA LYS A 122 -1.13 7.13 -4.18
C LYS A 122 -2.02 6.34 -3.22
N ALA A 123 -2.25 5.06 -3.46
CA ALA A 123 -3.04 4.21 -2.56
C ALA A 123 -2.41 4.16 -1.16
N ARG A 124 -1.08 3.96 -1.06
CA ARG A 124 -0.34 4.00 0.21
C ARG A 124 -0.55 5.31 0.95
N GLN A 125 -0.47 6.45 0.25
CA GLN A 125 -0.68 7.78 0.85
C GLN A 125 -2.10 7.92 1.41
N VAL A 126 -3.11 7.53 0.64
CA VAL A 126 -4.52 7.56 1.06
C VAL A 126 -4.75 6.69 2.29
N PHE A 127 -4.30 5.43 2.27
CA PHE A 127 -4.50 4.51 3.39
C PHE A 127 -3.73 4.93 4.64
N ASN A 128 -2.53 5.47 4.50
CA ASN A 128 -1.78 6.02 5.64
C ASN A 128 -2.49 7.23 6.25
N GLN A 129 -3.06 8.11 5.41
CA GLN A 129 -3.81 9.25 5.90
C GLN A 129 -5.07 8.81 6.67
N LEU A 130 -5.81 7.84 6.11
CA LEU A 130 -7.01 7.29 6.74
C LEU A 130 -6.72 6.59 8.07
N SER A 131 -5.67 5.77 8.13
CA SER A 131 -5.32 5.07 9.37
C SER A 131 -4.97 6.05 10.48
N ASN A 132 -4.21 7.10 10.17
CA ASN A 132 -3.88 8.16 11.11
C ASN A 132 -5.14 8.92 11.60
N PHE A 133 -6.06 9.26 10.71
CA PHE A 133 -7.32 9.91 11.10
C PHE A 133 -8.18 9.01 12.00
N TYR A 134 -8.29 7.71 11.70
CA TYR A 134 -9.02 6.79 12.55
C TYR A 134 -8.36 6.62 13.92
N LEU A 135 -7.03 6.63 14.02
CA LEU A 135 -6.33 6.64 15.31
C LEU A 135 -6.59 7.93 16.11
N GLN A 136 -6.60 9.09 15.45
CA GLN A 136 -6.95 10.35 16.11
C GLN A 136 -8.38 10.32 16.67
N LEU A 137 -9.34 9.82 15.89
CA LEU A 137 -10.71 9.65 16.37
C LEU A 137 -10.80 8.63 17.52
N PHE A 138 -10.10 7.49 17.43
CA PHE A 138 -10.00 6.54 18.54
C PHE A 138 -9.55 7.24 19.84
N ASN A 139 -8.50 8.06 19.79
CA ASN A 139 -8.00 8.78 20.95
C ASN A 139 -9.03 9.79 21.50
N ASN A 140 -9.73 10.51 20.63
CA ASN A 140 -10.74 11.49 21.03
C ASN A 140 -11.96 10.87 21.73
N PHE A 141 -12.38 9.66 21.31
CA PHE A 141 -13.51 8.96 21.92
C PHE A 141 -13.11 8.01 23.06
N SER A 142 -11.81 7.78 23.26
CA SER A 142 -11.30 6.93 24.34
C SER A 142 -11.66 7.52 25.71
N GLY A 143 -12.35 6.74 26.54
CA GLY A 143 -12.86 7.19 27.84
C GLY A 143 -14.19 7.94 27.80
N ILE A 144 -14.73 8.25 26.61
CA ILE A 144 -16.04 8.88 26.42
C ILE A 144 -17.05 7.85 25.90
N ASP A 145 -16.79 7.27 24.73
CA ASP A 145 -17.61 6.21 24.13
C ASP A 145 -16.68 5.08 23.66
N ASN A 146 -16.62 4.02 24.46
CA ASN A 146 -15.75 2.88 24.16
C ASN A 146 -16.14 2.16 22.87
N ARG A 147 -17.44 2.07 22.54
CA ARG A 147 -17.91 1.40 21.32
C ARG A 147 -17.45 2.17 20.09
N VAL A 148 -17.60 3.50 20.09
CA VAL A 148 -17.10 4.35 19.01
C VAL A 148 -15.59 4.24 18.92
N ALA A 149 -14.88 4.34 20.04
CA ALA A 149 -13.43 4.20 20.07
C ALA A 149 -12.97 2.86 19.43
N GLN A 150 -13.52 1.72 19.85
CA GLN A 150 -13.15 0.41 19.28
C GLN A 150 -13.48 0.32 17.78
N SER A 151 -14.59 0.90 17.32
CA SER A 151 -14.91 0.96 15.89
C SER A 151 -13.83 1.71 15.10
N GLN A 152 -13.35 2.86 15.60
CA GLN A 152 -12.29 3.62 14.93
C GLN A 152 -10.94 2.90 14.99
N ARG A 153 -10.61 2.25 16.11
CA ARG A 153 -9.42 1.39 16.21
C ARG A 153 -9.43 0.27 15.17
N GLY A 154 -10.57 -0.38 14.98
CA GLY A 154 -10.76 -1.40 13.95
C GLY A 154 -10.49 -0.87 12.54
N LYS A 155 -11.06 0.30 12.21
CA LYS A 155 -10.85 0.95 10.90
C LYS A 155 -9.40 1.38 10.69
N ALA A 156 -8.72 1.87 11.73
CA ALA A 156 -7.31 2.21 11.67
C ALA A 156 -6.44 0.99 11.33
N LEU A 157 -6.74 -0.15 11.95
CA LEU A 157 -6.05 -1.41 11.67
C LEU A 157 -6.33 -1.91 10.25
N GLU A 158 -7.59 -1.91 9.82
CA GLU A 158 -8.00 -2.34 8.49
C GLU A 158 -7.32 -1.50 7.39
N THR A 159 -7.31 -0.17 7.55
CA THR A 159 -6.65 0.75 6.61
C THR A 159 -5.12 0.65 6.67
N GLY A 160 -4.54 0.41 7.85
CA GLY A 160 -3.13 0.10 7.98
C GLY A 160 -2.72 -1.17 7.22
N GLN A 161 -3.54 -2.22 7.25
CA GLN A 161 -3.33 -3.43 6.47
C GLN A 161 -3.38 -3.16 4.96
N MET A 162 -4.34 -2.36 4.49
CA MET A 162 -4.41 -1.97 3.07
C MET A 162 -3.21 -1.15 2.61
N ARG A 163 -2.67 -0.27 3.48
CA ARG A 163 -1.42 0.46 3.20
C ARG A 163 -0.26 -0.52 3.00
N ASP A 164 -0.17 -1.55 3.83
CA ASP A 164 0.94 -2.50 3.77
C ASP A 164 0.82 -3.43 2.55
N GLU A 165 -0.40 -3.84 2.18
CA GLU A 165 -0.66 -4.56 0.92
C GLU A 165 -0.23 -3.73 -0.30
N ALA A 166 -0.62 -2.45 -0.35
CA ALA A 166 -0.19 -1.54 -1.42
C ALA A 166 1.34 -1.37 -1.46
N THR A 167 1.98 -1.35 -0.29
CA THR A 167 3.45 -1.27 -0.15
C THR A 167 4.12 -2.53 -0.67
N TYR A 168 3.58 -3.70 -0.35
CA TYR A 168 4.07 -4.99 -0.83
C TYR A 168 3.96 -5.09 -2.37
N GLN A 169 2.80 -4.76 -2.94
CA GLN A 169 2.61 -4.79 -4.38
C GLN A 169 3.55 -3.81 -5.10
N LEU A 170 3.77 -2.61 -4.54
CA LEU A 170 4.71 -1.64 -5.11
C LEU A 170 6.13 -2.20 -5.16
N ALA A 171 6.55 -2.93 -4.12
CA ALA A 171 7.85 -3.58 -4.11
C ALA A 171 7.98 -4.63 -5.22
N LEU A 172 6.93 -5.41 -5.47
CA LEU A 172 6.90 -6.39 -6.56
C LEU A 172 6.97 -5.72 -7.94
N VAL A 173 6.27 -4.60 -8.12
CA VAL A 173 6.34 -3.81 -9.35
C VAL A 173 7.77 -3.35 -9.61
N HIS A 174 8.46 -2.78 -8.63
CA HIS A 174 9.87 -2.40 -8.78
C HIS A 174 10.79 -3.58 -9.09
N ARG A 175 10.53 -4.78 -8.55
CA ARG A 175 11.30 -5.99 -8.91
C ARG A 175 11.08 -6.37 -10.38
N ALA A 176 9.84 -6.28 -10.87
CA ALA A 176 9.53 -6.53 -12.28
C ALA A 176 10.22 -5.51 -13.22
N GLN A 177 10.59 -4.34 -12.71
CA GLN A 177 11.34 -3.31 -13.42
C GLN A 177 12.86 -3.41 -13.20
N GLU A 178 13.36 -4.49 -12.61
CA GLU A 178 14.78 -4.68 -12.25
C GLU A 178 15.32 -3.66 -11.24
N GLN A 179 14.44 -2.95 -10.53
CA GLN A 179 14.77 -1.91 -9.54
C GLN A 179 14.75 -2.47 -8.11
N THR A 180 15.48 -3.55 -7.87
CA THR A 180 15.48 -4.25 -6.56
C THR A 180 15.88 -3.35 -5.39
N GLU A 181 16.72 -2.34 -5.63
CA GLU A 181 17.13 -1.33 -4.64
C GLU A 181 15.94 -0.55 -4.05
N LEU A 182 14.90 -0.30 -4.85
CA LEU A 182 13.67 0.37 -4.40
C LEU A 182 12.72 -0.62 -3.70
N SER A 183 12.76 -1.89 -4.06
CA SER A 183 11.92 -2.93 -3.49
C SER A 183 12.30 -3.31 -2.06
N VAL A 184 13.61 -3.43 -1.77
CA VAL A 184 14.13 -3.80 -0.44
C VAL A 184 13.53 -2.97 0.70
N PRO A 185 13.63 -1.61 0.70
CA PRO A 185 13.11 -0.82 1.80
C PRO A 185 11.59 -0.97 1.97
N LEU A 186 10.85 -1.18 0.88
CA LEU A 186 9.40 -1.39 0.92
C LEU A 186 9.04 -2.73 1.55
N LEU A 187 9.76 -3.80 1.21
CA LEU A 187 9.55 -5.13 1.81
C LEU A 187 9.90 -5.14 3.31
N VAL A 188 11.01 -4.50 3.70
CA VAL A 188 11.40 -4.33 5.11
C VAL A 188 10.31 -3.53 5.86
N GLN A 189 9.78 -2.48 5.24
CA GLN A 189 8.67 -1.71 5.80
C GLN A 189 7.44 -2.61 6.05
N VAL A 190 7.10 -3.50 5.10
CA VAL A 190 5.99 -4.44 5.28
C VAL A 190 6.25 -5.39 6.44
N VAL A 191 7.44 -5.99 6.56
CA VAL A 191 7.78 -6.88 7.69
C VAL A 191 7.74 -6.16 9.05
N ASN A 192 8.17 -4.89 9.09
CA ASN A 192 8.15 -4.11 10.33
C ASN A 192 6.73 -3.74 10.76
N SER A 193 5.85 -3.48 9.79
CA SER A 193 4.45 -3.13 10.07
C SER A 193 3.57 -4.35 10.30
N GLN A 194 3.76 -5.38 9.48
CA GLN A 194 3.10 -6.67 9.52
C GLN A 194 4.08 -7.66 10.14
N ASN A 195 3.90 -7.98 11.43
CA ASN A 195 4.71 -8.96 12.16
C ASN A 195 5.11 -10.14 11.24
N PRO A 196 6.38 -10.61 11.25
CA PRO A 196 6.86 -11.66 10.35
C PRO A 196 6.09 -12.99 10.43
N THR A 197 5.26 -13.19 11.47
CA THR A 197 4.35 -14.34 11.60
C THR A 197 3.02 -14.17 10.87
N SER A 198 2.68 -12.97 10.41
CA SER A 198 1.51 -12.71 9.56
C SER A 198 1.74 -13.22 8.13
N GLU A 199 0.66 -13.53 7.41
CA GLU A 199 0.78 -14.01 6.02
C GLU A 199 1.46 -12.99 5.10
N LEU A 200 1.16 -11.70 5.24
CA LEU A 200 1.79 -10.65 4.44
C LEU A 200 3.25 -10.42 4.85
N GLY A 201 3.56 -10.46 6.15
CA GLY A 201 4.93 -10.38 6.67
C GLY A 201 5.80 -11.54 6.20
N LYS A 202 5.29 -12.78 6.23
CA LYS A 202 5.98 -13.96 5.69
C LYS A 202 6.29 -13.82 4.20
N LYS A 203 5.31 -13.38 3.40
CA LYS A 203 5.50 -13.12 1.97
C LYS A 203 6.59 -12.08 1.75
N ALA A 204 6.53 -10.95 2.45
CA ALA A 204 7.54 -9.90 2.31
C ALA A 204 8.95 -10.38 2.70
N TYR A 205 9.08 -11.14 3.79
CA TYR A 205 10.36 -11.74 4.20
C TYR A 205 10.87 -12.75 3.17
N GLN A 206 9.99 -13.60 2.64
CA GLN A 206 10.34 -14.55 1.58
C GLN A 206 10.87 -13.82 0.34
N GLN A 207 10.27 -12.69 -0.05
CA GLN A 207 10.78 -11.88 -1.15
C GLN A 207 12.16 -11.28 -0.85
N LEU A 208 12.44 -10.87 0.40
CA LEU A 208 13.77 -10.41 0.83
C LEU A 208 14.82 -11.52 0.75
N TYR A 209 14.44 -12.76 1.08
CA TYR A 209 15.32 -13.92 0.94
C TYR A 209 15.59 -14.24 -0.53
N GLU A 210 14.57 -14.25 -1.39
CA GLU A 210 14.72 -14.56 -2.83
C GLU A 210 15.61 -13.58 -3.60
N ILE A 211 15.65 -12.31 -3.17
CA ILE A 211 16.55 -11.31 -3.77
C ILE A 211 17.96 -11.34 -3.15
N GLY A 212 18.22 -12.20 -2.16
CA GLY A 212 19.50 -12.30 -1.48
C GLY A 212 19.80 -11.14 -0.53
N PHE A 213 18.78 -10.42 -0.04
CA PHE A 213 18.97 -9.38 0.97
C PHE A 213 19.16 -9.97 2.37
N VAL A 214 18.57 -11.14 2.64
CA VAL A 214 18.77 -11.92 3.87
C VAL A 214 19.25 -13.33 3.53
N ASP A 215 20.09 -13.90 4.38
CA ASP A 215 20.75 -15.19 4.13
C ASP A 215 19.96 -16.39 4.65
N GLU A 216 19.05 -16.18 5.60
CA GLU A 216 18.32 -17.26 6.27
C GLU A 216 16.81 -17.20 5.95
N PRO A 217 16.20 -18.32 5.50
CA PRO A 217 14.76 -18.38 5.30
C PRO A 217 14.01 -18.36 6.63
N PHE A 218 12.83 -17.75 6.66
CA PHE A 218 11.98 -17.75 7.85
C PHE A 218 11.20 -19.07 7.96
N THR A 219 11.54 -19.89 8.94
CA THR A 219 10.90 -21.20 9.15
C THR A 219 9.57 -21.14 9.91
N GLY A 220 9.22 -19.98 10.48
CA GLY A 220 8.05 -19.83 11.34
C GLY A 220 8.17 -20.66 12.64
N SER A 221 7.43 -20.28 13.68
CA SER A 221 7.40 -21.00 14.95
C SER A 221 6.57 -22.30 14.90
N ASN A 222 6.70 -23.09 13.82
CA ASN A 222 6.07 -24.40 13.64
C ASN A 222 7.09 -25.52 13.36
N ALA A 223 8.38 -25.25 13.54
CA ALA A 223 9.32 -26.32 13.84
C ALA A 223 9.16 -26.68 15.33
N GLU A 224 8.70 -27.90 15.63
CA GLU A 224 8.49 -28.51 16.97
C GLU A 224 7.09 -28.36 17.60
N ASN A 225 6.19 -29.28 17.21
CA ASN A 225 5.42 -30.12 18.14
C ASN A 225 4.97 -31.41 17.43
#